data_AF-A0A1J5JW55-F1
#
_entry.id   AF-A0A1J5JW55-F1
#
_cell.length_a   1.000
_cell.length_b   1.000
_cell.length_c   1.000
_cell.angle_alpha   90.00
_cell.angle_beta   90.00
_cell.angle_gamma   90.00
#
_symmetry.space_group_name_H-M   'P 1'
#
loop_
_entity.id
_entity.type
_entity.pdbx_description
1 polymer ?
#
loop_
_entity_poly.entity_id
_entity_poly.type
_entity_poly.pdbx_seq_one_letter_code
_entity_poly.pdbx_strand_id
1 'polypeptide(L)'
;MWFVHVNHKKVFESEDKETAEEVLKTLKNITSDSDNIINFTLTTRDAPINGKLYKKVMKAVKEFNTGLIDEEIGDLLKDLPSPLNPRVYGKTEPSTEPPKNVVKNLLAASEARDFEWAKREWEFRGEIIEETSPDFSNCQLCGQANLETNCIIHNIYNGNSLKVGNICVRRFLIINQSSSIEESQDLFDAIYNRSVYVKMLQRLIPSLADEVISESTLLKLIDICKSYFGETFDEGKFKELISILNVGGTHIEKILYCIATDDLKSLRHLVKVKQLKDKVPNYWGKMRARVTTTLSHSGAYRV
;
A
#
# COMPACT_ATOMS: atom_id res chain seq x y z
N MET A 1 -27.90 -17.53 0.96
CA MET A 1 -27.09 -16.95 2.05
C MET A 1 -26.79 -15.50 1.72
N TRP A 2 -27.26 -14.60 2.57
CA TRP A 2 -27.27 -13.15 2.46
C TRP A 2 -26.32 -12.56 3.49
N PHE A 3 -25.61 -11.50 3.11
CA PHE A 3 -24.62 -10.86 3.97
C PHE A 3 -24.91 -9.37 4.10
N VAL A 4 -24.92 -8.86 5.32
CA VAL A 4 -25.00 -7.42 5.60
C VAL A 4 -23.58 -6.92 5.89
N HIS A 5 -23.19 -5.88 5.16
CA HIS A 5 -21.88 -5.23 5.29
C HIS A 5 -22.04 -3.82 5.84
N VAL A 6 -21.10 -3.42 6.70
CA VAL A 6 -20.91 -2.05 7.19
C VAL A 6 -19.50 -1.64 6.82
N ASN A 7 -19.34 -0.60 5.99
CA ASN A 7 -18.03 -0.15 5.49
C ASN A 7 -17.16 -1.33 5.01
N HIS A 8 -17.76 -2.19 4.17
CA HIS A 8 -17.15 -3.38 3.56
C HIS A 8 -16.84 -4.56 4.51
N LYS A 9 -17.00 -4.42 5.83
CA LYS A 9 -16.88 -5.55 6.77
C LYS A 9 -18.21 -6.30 6.90
N LYS A 10 -18.19 -7.62 6.77
CA LYS A 10 -19.35 -8.48 7.02
C LYS A 10 -19.68 -8.43 8.51
N VAL A 11 -20.89 -8.00 8.86
CA VAL A 11 -21.35 -7.91 10.25
C VAL A 11 -22.47 -8.90 10.57
N PHE A 12 -23.20 -9.39 9.56
CA PHE A 12 -24.30 -10.32 9.75
C PHE A 12 -24.48 -11.24 8.53
N GLU A 13 -24.94 -12.47 8.77
CA GLU A 13 -25.29 -13.43 7.73
C GLU A 13 -26.58 -14.19 8.05
N SER A 14 -27.40 -14.44 7.03
CA SER A 14 -28.64 -15.21 7.15
C SER A 14 -28.90 -16.03 5.88
N GLU A 15 -29.55 -17.17 6.02
CA GLU A 15 -30.05 -17.93 4.86
C GLU A 15 -31.32 -17.30 4.29
N ASP A 16 -32.12 -16.66 5.14
CA ASP A 16 -33.34 -15.95 4.81
C ASP A 16 -33.08 -14.47 4.49
N LYS A 17 -33.66 -14.01 3.38
CA LYS A 17 -33.49 -12.65 2.84
C LYS A 17 -34.21 -11.62 3.71
N GLU A 18 -35.42 -11.95 4.16
CA GLU A 18 -36.29 -11.03 4.89
C GLU A 18 -35.66 -10.64 6.22
N THR A 19 -35.09 -11.62 6.92
CA THR A 19 -34.28 -11.42 8.13
C THR A 19 -33.06 -10.50 7.88
N ALA A 20 -32.35 -10.68 6.77
CA ALA A 20 -31.18 -9.85 6.45
C ALA A 20 -31.56 -8.39 6.10
N GLU A 21 -32.72 -8.19 5.45
CA GLU A 21 -33.26 -6.87 5.14
C GLU A 21 -33.77 -6.13 6.39
N GLU A 22 -34.38 -6.85 7.34
CA GLU A 22 -34.82 -6.27 8.62
C GLU A 22 -33.63 -5.80 9.48
N VAL A 23 -32.55 -6.58 9.52
CA VAL A 23 -31.29 -6.21 10.19
C VAL A 23 -30.66 -4.98 9.53
N LEU A 24 -30.62 -4.94 8.19
CA LEU A 24 -30.12 -3.78 7.44
C LEU A 24 -30.93 -2.51 7.73
N LYS A 25 -32.26 -2.62 7.82
CA LYS A 25 -33.16 -1.50 8.12
C LYS A 25 -32.95 -0.98 9.55
N THR A 26 -32.80 -1.88 10.51
CA THR A 26 -32.51 -1.53 11.91
C THR A 26 -31.17 -0.81 12.04
N LEU A 27 -30.12 -1.31 11.37
CA LEU A 27 -28.80 -0.67 11.38
C LEU A 27 -28.81 0.74 10.80
N LYS A 28 -29.55 0.97 9.71
CA LYS A 28 -29.70 2.31 9.11
C LYS A 28 -30.41 3.30 10.04
N ASN A 29 -31.39 2.83 10.82
CA ASN A 29 -32.11 3.66 11.78
C ASN A 29 -31.28 4.03 13.01
N ILE A 30 -30.32 3.19 13.41
CA ILE A 30 -29.41 3.48 14.55
C ILE A 30 -28.40 4.58 14.17
N THR A 31 -28.01 4.66 12.90
CA THR A 31 -26.94 5.55 12.44
C THR A 31 -27.40 6.90 11.91
N SER A 32 -28.71 7.19 11.90
CA SER A 32 -29.24 8.49 11.46
C SER A 32 -28.90 9.66 12.39
N ASP A 33 -28.40 9.38 13.60
CA ASP A 33 -28.04 10.38 14.62
C ASP A 33 -26.52 10.72 14.67
N SER A 34 -25.71 10.14 13.78
CA SER A 34 -24.26 10.40 13.75
C SER A 34 -23.80 10.99 12.42
N ASP A 35 -23.05 12.10 12.47
CA ASP A 35 -22.46 12.82 11.32
C ASP A 35 -21.45 12.00 10.46
N ASN A 36 -21.31 10.69 10.72
CA ASN A 36 -20.43 9.80 9.97
C ASN A 36 -21.21 9.10 8.84
N ILE A 37 -20.73 9.23 7.61
CA ILE A 37 -21.29 8.55 6.43
C ILE A 37 -20.96 7.04 6.54
N ILE A 38 -21.91 6.26 7.05
CA ILE A 38 -21.79 4.79 7.14
C ILE A 38 -22.49 4.16 5.94
N ASN A 39 -21.74 3.39 5.14
CA ASN A 39 -22.26 2.70 3.97
C ASN A 39 -22.70 1.27 4.33
N PHE A 40 -23.97 0.97 4.10
CA PHE A 40 -24.55 -0.34 4.31
C PHE A 40 -24.88 -1.01 2.97
N THR A 41 -24.40 -2.23 2.78
CA THR A 41 -24.63 -3.00 1.55
C THR A 41 -25.07 -4.42 1.86
N LEU A 42 -26.04 -4.91 1.08
CA LEU A 42 -26.52 -6.29 1.11
C LEU A 42 -25.95 -7.01 -0.13
N THR A 43 -25.26 -8.12 0.05
CA THR A 43 -24.69 -8.88 -1.07
C THR A 43 -25.15 -10.35 -1.07
N THR A 44 -25.23 -10.93 -2.27
CA THR A 44 -25.39 -12.37 -2.49
C THR A 44 -24.14 -12.95 -3.12
N ARG A 45 -23.89 -14.23 -2.87
CA ARG A 45 -22.72 -14.94 -3.37
C ARG A 45 -22.89 -15.25 -4.86
N ASP A 46 -22.56 -14.32 -5.77
CA ASP A 46 -22.22 -14.60 -7.18
C ASP A 46 -21.65 -13.36 -7.94
N ALA A 47 -20.36 -13.09 -7.79
CA ALA A 47 -19.56 -12.35 -8.78
C ALA A 47 -18.32 -13.19 -9.14
N PRO A 48 -17.98 -13.34 -10.45
CA PRO A 48 -17.14 -14.46 -10.89
C PRO A 48 -15.66 -14.20 -10.66
N ILE A 49 -15.07 -14.90 -9.70
CA ILE A 49 -13.63 -15.13 -9.60
C ILE A 49 -13.34 -16.47 -10.29
N ASN A 50 -12.36 -16.48 -11.20
CA ASN A 50 -11.88 -17.64 -11.96
C ASN A 50 -11.90 -18.94 -11.12
N GLY A 51 -12.78 -19.89 -11.50
CA GLY A 51 -13.12 -21.06 -10.70
C GLY A 51 -11.96 -22.02 -10.37
N LYS A 52 -10.86 -21.99 -11.12
CA LYS A 52 -9.65 -22.78 -10.77
C LYS A 52 -8.81 -22.10 -9.69
N LEU A 53 -8.73 -20.77 -9.70
CA LEU A 53 -8.06 -19.99 -8.67
C LEU A 53 -8.89 -19.96 -7.39
N TYR A 54 -10.21 -19.78 -7.51
CA TYR A 54 -11.15 -19.84 -6.39
C TYR A 54 -11.14 -21.22 -5.73
N LYS A 55 -11.12 -22.34 -6.47
CA LYS A 55 -10.99 -23.69 -5.86
C LYS A 55 -9.65 -23.90 -5.15
N LYS A 56 -8.55 -23.29 -5.62
CA LYS A 56 -7.25 -23.35 -4.94
C LYS A 56 -7.22 -22.48 -3.68
N VAL A 57 -7.74 -21.26 -3.76
CA VAL A 57 -7.85 -20.32 -2.64
C VAL A 57 -8.81 -20.85 -1.59
N MET A 58 -9.97 -21.38 -1.98
CA MET A 58 -10.94 -21.96 -1.05
C MET A 58 -10.46 -23.28 -0.44
N LYS A 59 -9.62 -24.06 -1.13
CA LYS A 59 -8.96 -25.24 -0.54
C LYS A 59 -7.94 -24.80 0.51
N ALA A 60 -7.09 -23.83 0.18
CA ALA A 60 -6.11 -23.25 1.11
C ALA A 60 -6.77 -22.57 2.31
N VAL A 61 -7.89 -21.86 2.12
CA VAL A 61 -8.67 -21.23 3.21
C VAL A 61 -9.40 -22.27 4.07
N LYS A 62 -9.84 -23.38 3.48
CA LYS A 62 -10.45 -24.49 4.24
C LYS A 62 -9.42 -25.27 5.05
N GLU A 63 -8.19 -25.36 4.56
CA GLU A 63 -7.03 -25.92 5.26
C GLU A 63 -6.49 -24.94 6.34
N PHE A 64 -6.59 -23.63 6.10
CA PHE A 64 -6.29 -22.55 7.06
C PHE A 64 -7.24 -22.52 8.26
N ASN A 65 -8.55 -22.72 8.04
CA ASN A 65 -9.55 -22.76 9.11
C ASN A 65 -9.45 -24.03 10.00
N THR A 66 -8.63 -25.02 9.62
CA THR A 66 -8.37 -26.20 10.46
C THR A 66 -7.18 -26.05 11.42
N GLY A 67 -6.59 -24.85 11.52
CA GLY A 67 -5.66 -24.52 12.62
C GLY A 67 -4.30 -25.21 12.54
N LEU A 68 -3.81 -25.47 11.34
CA LEU A 68 -2.47 -26.03 11.13
C LEU A 68 -1.59 -25.03 10.37
N ILE A 69 -0.55 -24.60 11.08
CA ILE A 69 0.76 -24.09 10.61
C ILE A 69 0.94 -22.55 10.68
N ASP A 70 1.46 -22.09 11.82
CA ASP A 70 2.02 -20.75 12.08
C ASP A 70 3.45 -20.54 11.50
N GLU A 71 4.02 -21.52 10.80
CA GLU A 71 5.40 -21.44 10.30
C GLU A 71 5.50 -21.14 8.80
N GLU A 72 4.56 -21.60 7.96
CA GLU A 72 4.63 -21.42 6.50
C GLU A 72 4.14 -20.05 6.01
N ILE A 73 3.28 -19.36 6.79
CA ILE A 73 2.83 -17.98 6.47
C ILE A 73 3.99 -16.99 6.63
N GLY A 74 4.87 -17.25 7.60
CA GLY A 74 6.08 -16.46 7.81
C GLY A 74 7.03 -16.54 6.61
N ASP A 75 7.01 -17.62 5.84
CA ASP A 75 7.84 -17.79 4.64
C ASP A 75 7.21 -17.15 3.39
N LEU A 76 5.88 -17.15 3.27
CA LEU A 76 5.16 -16.51 2.15
C LEU A 76 5.14 -14.97 2.21
N LEU A 77 5.25 -14.40 3.41
CA LEU A 77 5.25 -12.95 3.63
C LEU A 77 6.65 -12.31 3.53
N LYS A 78 7.72 -13.09 3.44
CA LYS A 78 9.11 -12.60 3.33
C LYS A 78 9.42 -11.94 1.98
N ASP A 79 8.68 -12.29 0.93
CA ASP A 79 8.94 -11.81 -0.44
C ASP A 79 8.05 -10.62 -0.85
N LEU A 80 7.14 -10.17 0.01
CA LEU A 80 6.30 -9.00 -0.24
C LEU A 80 7.05 -7.73 0.20
N PRO A 81 7.11 -6.68 -0.64
CA PRO A 81 7.70 -5.43 -0.22
C PRO A 81 6.96 -4.89 1.01
N SER A 82 7.74 -4.39 1.96
CA SER A 82 7.35 -4.08 3.32
C SER A 82 6.27 -2.99 3.56
N PRO A 83 5.69 -2.24 2.58
CA PRO A 83 4.54 -1.39 2.90
C PRO A 83 3.20 -2.13 3.07
N LEU A 84 3.09 -3.42 2.73
CA LEU A 84 1.81 -4.16 2.74
C LEU A 84 1.66 -5.19 3.87
N ASN A 85 2.61 -5.29 4.80
CA ASN A 85 2.52 -6.24 5.90
C ASN A 85 2.10 -5.52 7.21
N PRO A 86 0.80 -5.57 7.59
CA PRO A 86 0.36 -4.94 8.82
C PRO A 86 0.80 -5.81 9.99
N ARG A 87 1.79 -5.33 10.74
CA ARG A 87 2.12 -5.77 12.11
C ARG A 87 2.36 -7.28 12.26
N VAL A 88 3.42 -7.81 11.66
CA VAL A 88 4.04 -9.04 12.21
C VAL A 88 5.14 -8.63 13.18
N TYR A 89 4.72 -8.24 14.39
CA TYR A 89 5.65 -8.27 15.52
C TYR A 89 6.00 -9.75 15.74
N GLY A 90 7.29 -10.08 15.81
CA GLY A 90 7.74 -11.46 16.10
C GLY A 90 7.00 -12.03 17.32
N LYS A 91 6.93 -13.37 17.41
CA LYS A 91 6.10 -14.21 18.32
C LYS A 91 6.17 -13.92 19.84
N THR A 92 6.75 -12.81 20.28
CA THR A 92 6.76 -12.32 21.66
C THR A 92 6.22 -10.89 21.68
N GLU A 93 5.16 -10.63 22.45
CA GLU A 93 4.66 -9.28 22.67
C GLU A 93 5.82 -8.37 23.11
N PRO A 94 6.12 -7.31 22.35
CA PRO A 94 7.24 -6.44 22.67
C PRO A 94 7.01 -5.79 24.03
N SER A 95 7.97 -5.94 24.94
CA SER A 95 7.96 -5.27 26.25
C SER A 95 7.58 -3.79 26.09
N THR A 96 6.68 -3.32 26.96
CA THR A 96 6.23 -1.93 27.04
C THR A 96 7.36 -1.00 27.46
N GLU A 97 8.38 -1.52 28.16
CA GLU A 97 9.52 -0.72 28.58
C GLU A 97 10.59 -0.60 27.49
N PRO A 98 11.08 0.61 27.23
CA PRO A 98 12.18 0.82 26.29
C PRO A 98 13.48 0.19 26.83
N PRO A 99 14.24 -0.50 25.97
CA PRO A 99 15.58 -0.95 26.34
C PRO A 99 16.48 0.21 26.82
N LYS A 100 17.39 -0.07 27.76
CA LYS A 100 18.27 0.96 28.37
C LYS A 100 19.08 1.76 27.34
N ASN A 101 19.51 1.13 26.26
CA ASN A 101 20.23 1.80 25.18
C ASN A 101 19.34 2.78 24.39
N VAL A 102 18.07 2.44 24.15
CA VAL A 102 17.10 3.34 23.52
C VAL A 102 16.93 4.59 24.39
N VAL A 103 16.70 4.42 25.69
CA VAL A 103 16.57 5.54 26.63
C VAL A 103 17.81 6.42 26.63
N LYS A 104 18.99 5.79 26.77
CA LYS A 104 20.28 6.50 26.79
C LYS A 104 20.51 7.31 25.51
N ASN A 105 20.32 6.69 24.35
CA ASN A 105 20.63 7.31 23.06
C ASN A 105 19.62 8.41 22.70
N LEU A 106 18.34 8.22 23.04
CA LEU A 106 17.33 9.26 22.84
C LEU A 106 17.63 10.48 23.70
N LEU A 107 17.87 10.29 25.00
CA LEU A 107 18.22 11.38 25.93
C LEU A 107 19.49 12.12 25.53
N ALA A 108 20.50 11.41 25.02
CA ALA A 108 21.75 12.02 24.57
C ALA A 108 21.57 12.97 23.37
N ALA A 109 20.49 12.80 22.60
CA ALA A 109 20.18 13.62 21.43
C ALA A 109 19.00 14.59 21.65
N SER A 110 18.39 14.56 22.83
CA SER A 110 17.23 15.37 23.24
C SER A 110 17.62 16.53 24.16
N GLU A 111 16.73 17.52 24.28
CA GLU A 111 16.85 18.59 25.29
C GLU A 111 16.31 18.14 26.65
N ALA A 112 15.26 17.32 26.64
CA ALA A 112 14.65 16.75 27.84
C ALA A 112 15.62 15.85 28.62
N ARG A 113 15.47 15.89 29.95
CA ARG A 113 16.28 15.10 30.89
C ARG A 113 15.66 13.76 31.25
N ASP A 114 14.40 13.54 30.88
CA ASP A 114 13.66 12.30 31.08
C ASP A 114 13.06 11.81 29.78
N PHE A 115 12.87 10.49 29.72
CA PHE A 115 12.48 9.80 28.50
C PHE A 115 11.07 10.17 28.02
N GLU A 116 10.16 10.45 28.96
CA GLU A 116 8.75 10.71 28.67
C GLU A 116 8.56 12.03 27.92
N TRP A 117 9.37 13.04 28.25
CA TRP A 117 9.42 14.28 27.49
C TRP A 117 10.28 14.13 26.23
N ALA A 118 11.43 13.46 26.31
CA ALA A 118 12.34 13.29 25.17
C ALA A 118 11.67 12.66 23.95
N LYS A 119 10.79 11.66 24.15
CA LYS A 119 10.09 10.99 23.03
C LYS A 119 9.10 11.87 22.26
N ARG A 120 8.74 13.06 22.78
CA ARG A 120 7.82 14.02 22.16
C ARG A 120 8.54 15.12 21.38
N GLU A 121 9.87 15.16 21.43
CA GLU A 121 10.67 16.20 20.79
C GLU A 121 10.92 15.93 19.30
N TRP A 122 10.42 14.83 18.77
CA TRP A 122 10.83 14.33 17.46
C TRP A 122 9.73 14.48 16.43
N GLU A 123 10.12 14.76 15.19
CA GLU A 123 9.24 14.73 14.04
C GLU A 123 9.81 13.86 12.92
N PHE A 124 8.90 13.23 12.18
CA PHE A 124 9.23 12.49 10.97
C PHE A 124 8.70 13.24 9.76
N ARG A 125 9.61 13.60 8.85
CA ARG A 125 9.32 14.41 7.65
C ARG A 125 9.18 13.57 6.36
N GLY A 126 9.18 12.23 6.47
CA GLY A 126 9.13 11.33 5.31
C GLY A 126 10.49 10.90 4.75
N GLU A 127 11.58 11.30 5.39
CA GLU A 127 12.94 10.96 4.97
C GLU A 127 13.25 9.49 5.25
N ILE A 128 13.21 8.67 4.20
CA ILE A 128 13.56 7.25 4.25
C ILE A 128 14.96 7.07 3.66
N ILE A 129 15.79 6.23 4.26
CA ILE A 129 17.07 5.76 3.72
C ILE A 129 16.93 4.25 3.49
N GLU A 130 17.27 3.79 2.30
CA GLU A 130 17.22 2.37 1.94
C GLU A 130 18.57 1.72 2.22
N GLU A 131 18.60 0.41 2.49
CA GLU A 131 19.82 -0.37 2.71
C GLU A 131 20.90 -0.13 1.64
N THR A 132 20.49 0.05 0.38
CA THR A 132 21.41 0.28 -0.75
C THR A 132 22.07 1.66 -0.76
N SER A 133 21.63 2.58 0.10
CA SER A 133 22.18 3.93 0.20
C SER A 133 23.49 3.94 0.98
N PRO A 134 24.51 4.72 0.57
CA PRO A 134 25.74 4.88 1.34
C PRO A 134 25.51 5.51 2.72
N ASP A 135 24.40 6.22 2.90
CA ASP A 135 24.02 6.86 4.17
C ASP A 135 23.32 5.92 5.13
N PHE A 136 23.08 4.67 4.73
CA PHE A 136 22.43 3.67 5.57
C PHE A 136 23.34 3.24 6.73
N SER A 137 22.73 2.96 7.89
CA SER A 137 23.45 2.60 9.10
C SER A 137 22.61 1.70 10.01
N ASN A 138 23.20 1.16 11.07
CA ASN A 138 22.41 0.57 12.15
C ASN A 138 21.50 1.63 12.79
N CYS A 139 20.40 1.18 13.41
CA CYS A 139 19.51 2.09 14.13
C CYS A 139 20.25 2.79 15.26
N GLN A 140 20.26 4.12 15.26
CA GLN A 140 20.97 4.91 16.28
C GLN A 140 20.30 4.86 17.66
N LEU A 141 19.03 4.42 17.75
CA LEU A 141 18.35 4.23 19.04
C LEU A 141 18.63 2.85 19.65
N CYS A 142 18.27 1.77 18.96
CA CYS A 142 18.38 0.42 19.53
C CYS A 142 19.65 -0.34 19.12
N GLY A 143 20.43 0.17 18.17
CA GLY A 143 21.62 -0.50 17.64
C GLY A 143 21.35 -1.69 16.72
N GLN A 144 20.08 -2.01 16.43
CA GLN A 144 19.72 -3.13 15.55
C GLN A 144 20.36 -2.96 14.17
N ALA A 145 21.05 -4.02 13.74
CA ALA A 145 21.56 -4.20 12.39
C ALA A 145 20.55 -4.98 11.54
N ASN A 146 20.77 -5.02 10.22
CA ASN A 146 19.91 -5.72 9.24
C ASN A 146 18.49 -5.15 9.14
N LEU A 147 18.39 -3.82 9.06
CA LEU A 147 17.14 -3.17 8.67
C LEU A 147 17.13 -3.04 7.14
N GLU A 148 15.96 -3.11 6.52
CA GLU A 148 15.82 -2.83 5.07
C GLU A 148 15.77 -1.32 4.82
N THR A 149 15.23 -0.58 5.79
CA THR A 149 15.06 0.87 5.72
C THR A 149 15.32 1.53 7.08
N ASN A 150 15.88 2.74 7.00
CA ASN A 150 15.94 3.69 8.10
C ASN A 150 15.03 4.88 7.79
N CYS A 151 14.58 5.53 8.85
CA CYS A 151 13.91 6.82 8.83
C CYS A 151 14.83 7.85 9.46
N ILE A 152 14.85 9.07 8.94
CA ILE A 152 15.47 10.21 9.61
C ILE A 152 14.38 10.93 10.41
N ILE A 153 14.58 11.00 11.71
CA ILE A 153 13.76 11.83 12.62
C ILE A 153 14.56 13.06 13.04
N HIS A 154 13.86 14.16 13.28
CA HIS A 154 14.45 15.45 13.64
C HIS A 154 13.93 15.92 14.98
N ASN A 155 14.82 16.43 15.82
CA ASN A 155 14.45 17.07 17.06
C ASN A 155 14.01 18.52 16.78
N ILE A 156 12.79 18.86 17.18
CA ILE A 156 12.17 20.15 16.89
C ILE A 156 12.75 21.32 17.72
N TYR A 157 13.47 21.02 18.81
CA TYR A 157 13.99 22.04 19.73
C TYR A 157 15.46 22.37 19.49
N ASN A 158 16.28 21.38 19.14
CA ASN A 158 17.73 21.57 18.99
C ASN A 158 18.28 21.25 17.58
N GLY A 159 17.44 20.76 16.67
CA GLY A 159 17.84 20.46 15.29
C GLY A 159 18.70 19.19 15.13
N ASN A 160 18.91 18.41 16.20
CA ASN A 160 19.55 17.10 16.08
C ASN A 160 18.71 16.16 15.20
N SER A 161 19.37 15.20 14.55
CA SER A 161 18.68 14.17 13.78
C SER A 161 19.21 12.78 14.10
N LEU A 162 18.35 11.78 13.96
CA LEU A 162 18.69 10.36 14.16
C LEU A 162 18.20 9.50 13.00
N LYS A 163 19.05 8.58 12.56
CA LYS A 163 18.75 7.49 11.62
C LYS A 163 18.29 6.27 12.41
N VAL A 164 17.01 5.95 12.31
CA VAL A 164 16.35 4.96 13.16
C VAL A 164 15.52 3.97 12.35
N GLY A 165 15.41 2.75 12.84
CA GLY A 165 14.48 1.77 12.26
C GLY A 165 13.03 2.17 12.49
N ASN A 166 12.16 1.88 11.53
CA ASN A 166 10.71 2.12 11.62
C ASN A 166 10.07 1.53 12.88
N ILE A 167 10.53 0.37 13.35
CA ILE A 167 10.07 -0.28 14.59
C ILE A 167 10.32 0.61 15.82
N CYS A 168 11.48 1.28 15.90
CA CYS A 168 11.79 2.16 17.03
C CYS A 168 10.89 3.39 17.05
N VAL A 169 10.60 3.96 15.87
CA VAL A 169 9.69 5.10 15.77
C VAL A 169 8.30 4.72 16.27
N ARG A 170 7.74 3.63 15.74
CA ARG A 170 6.40 3.14 16.12
C ARG A 170 6.30 2.83 17.62
N ARG A 171 7.32 2.21 18.20
CA ARG A 171 7.26 1.73 19.58
C ARG A 171 7.51 2.81 20.62
N PHE A 172 8.43 3.74 20.34
CA PHE A 172 9.01 4.56 21.40
C PHE A 172 8.77 6.06 21.24
N LEU A 173 8.39 6.54 20.06
CA LEU A 173 8.32 7.97 19.77
C LEU A 173 6.89 8.46 19.62
N ILE A 174 6.65 9.68 20.11
CA ILE A 174 5.45 10.46 19.87
C ILE A 174 5.84 11.54 18.86
N ILE A 175 5.66 11.23 17.58
CA ILE A 175 6.14 12.08 16.51
C ILE A 175 5.18 13.21 16.20
N ASN A 176 5.72 14.32 15.69
CA ASN A 176 4.98 15.47 15.17
C ASN A 176 3.96 16.02 16.19
N GLN A 177 4.33 15.97 17.48
CA GLN A 177 3.53 16.45 18.60
C GLN A 177 2.15 15.79 18.72
N SER A 178 2.00 14.53 18.29
CA SER A 178 0.75 13.79 18.50
C SER A 178 0.40 13.65 19.99
N SER A 179 -0.88 13.42 20.28
CA SER A 179 -1.36 13.36 21.67
C SER A 179 -0.97 12.04 22.34
N SER A 180 -0.97 10.94 21.56
CA SER A 180 -0.70 9.58 22.02
C SER A 180 0.28 8.81 21.13
N ILE A 181 0.73 7.65 21.62
CA ILE A 181 1.58 6.71 20.86
C ILE A 181 0.83 6.06 19.70
N GLU A 182 -0.47 5.80 19.87
CA GLU A 182 -1.30 5.20 18.83
C GLU A 182 -1.51 6.18 17.67
N GLU A 183 -1.85 7.43 17.99
CA GLU A 183 -1.95 8.50 16.99
C GLU A 183 -0.60 8.77 16.30
N SER A 184 0.50 8.72 17.06
CA SER A 184 1.88 8.82 16.53
C SER A 184 2.16 7.72 15.49
N GLN A 185 1.76 6.49 15.77
CA GLN A 185 1.94 5.35 14.86
C GLN A 185 1.13 5.54 13.57
N ASP A 186 -0.13 5.93 13.68
CA ASP A 186 -1.00 6.12 12.51
C ASP A 186 -0.46 7.26 11.62
N LEU A 187 -0.02 8.35 12.23
CA LEU A 187 0.60 9.47 11.52
C LEU A 187 1.91 9.03 10.85
N PHE A 188 2.77 8.31 11.58
CA PHE A 188 4.02 7.80 11.05
C PHE A 188 3.76 6.90 9.84
N ASP A 189 2.78 6.02 9.92
CA ASP A 189 2.42 5.08 8.86
C ASP A 189 1.92 5.80 7.62
N ALA A 190 1.07 6.81 7.79
CA ALA A 190 0.60 7.63 6.70
C ALA A 190 1.76 8.34 5.98
N ILE A 191 2.66 8.99 6.74
CA ILE A 191 3.82 9.70 6.18
C ILE A 191 4.82 8.74 5.54
N TYR A 192 5.09 7.60 6.20
CA TYR A 192 6.04 6.59 5.73
C TYR A 192 5.55 5.95 4.44
N ASN A 193 4.32 5.46 4.40
CA ASN A 193 3.75 4.81 3.21
C ASN A 193 3.71 5.78 2.03
N ARG A 194 3.30 7.03 2.27
CA ARG A 194 3.35 8.09 1.28
C ARG A 194 4.76 8.24 0.70
N SER A 195 5.78 8.30 1.55
CA SER A 195 7.17 8.50 1.15
C SER A 195 7.71 7.30 0.37
N VAL A 196 7.30 6.08 0.73
CA VAL A 196 7.61 4.86 -0.04
C VAL A 196 7.04 4.96 -1.46
N TYR A 197 5.75 5.31 -1.61
CA TYR A 197 5.13 5.43 -2.94
C TYR A 197 5.78 6.53 -3.78
N VAL A 198 6.10 7.68 -3.18
CA VAL A 198 6.83 8.76 -3.86
C VAL A 198 8.16 8.24 -4.41
N LYS A 199 8.95 7.51 -3.61
CA LYS A 199 10.22 6.92 -4.08
C LYS A 199 10.02 5.90 -5.19
N MET A 200 8.98 5.07 -5.10
CA MET A 200 8.65 4.12 -6.16
C MET A 200 8.31 4.84 -7.46
N LEU A 201 7.54 5.94 -7.41
CA LEU A 201 7.24 6.78 -8.57
C LEU A 201 8.50 7.45 -9.12
N GLN A 202 9.35 8.01 -8.26
CA GLN A 202 10.61 8.64 -8.67
C GLN A 202 11.52 7.70 -9.47
N ARG A 203 11.56 6.41 -9.11
CA ARG A 203 12.31 5.39 -9.87
C ARG A 203 11.74 5.11 -11.26
N LEU A 204 10.44 5.31 -11.44
CA LEU A 204 9.78 5.11 -12.73
C LEU A 204 9.89 6.34 -13.64
N ILE A 205 10.04 7.56 -13.08
CA ILE A 205 10.12 8.82 -13.83
C ILE A 205 11.05 8.74 -15.06
N PRO A 206 12.29 8.24 -14.97
CA PRO A 206 13.17 8.17 -16.14
C PRO A 206 12.57 7.38 -17.31
N SER A 207 11.88 6.27 -17.01
CA SER A 207 11.22 5.44 -18.02
C SER A 207 9.93 6.05 -18.58
N LEU A 208 9.39 7.10 -17.94
CA LEU A 208 8.23 7.84 -18.43
C LEU A 208 8.63 9.00 -19.36
N ALA A 209 9.92 9.37 -19.37
CA ALA A 209 10.46 10.35 -20.31
C ALA A 209 10.67 9.77 -21.72
N ASP A 210 10.71 8.44 -21.86
CA ASP A 210 10.86 7.76 -23.13
C ASP A 210 9.61 7.95 -24.03
N GLU A 211 9.82 8.05 -25.36
CA GLU A 211 8.71 8.13 -26.32
C GLU A 211 7.82 6.88 -26.33
N VAL A 212 8.38 5.74 -25.90
CA VAL A 212 7.70 4.45 -25.89
C VAL A 212 7.87 3.79 -24.53
N ILE A 213 6.77 3.69 -23.78
CA ILE A 213 6.75 3.14 -22.43
C ILE A 213 6.39 1.65 -22.49
N SER A 214 7.04 0.82 -21.68
CA SER A 214 6.70 -0.60 -21.60
C SER A 214 5.35 -0.82 -20.90
N GLU A 215 4.58 -1.84 -21.32
CA GLU A 215 3.32 -2.20 -20.66
C GLU A 215 3.52 -2.52 -19.17
N SER A 216 4.62 -3.19 -18.81
CA SER A 216 4.96 -3.49 -17.41
C SER A 216 5.23 -2.24 -16.57
N THR A 217 5.89 -1.23 -17.13
CA THR A 217 6.12 0.06 -16.45
C THR A 217 4.78 0.74 -16.19
N LEU A 218 3.89 0.75 -17.20
CA LEU A 218 2.60 1.39 -17.09
C LEU A 218 1.70 0.72 -16.04
N LEU A 219 1.67 -0.62 -15.99
CA LEU A 219 0.92 -1.36 -14.96
C LEU A 219 1.45 -1.07 -13.55
N LYS A 220 2.78 -1.09 -13.36
CA LYS A 220 3.39 -0.71 -12.07
C LYS A 220 3.02 0.72 -11.67
N LEU A 221 3.02 1.66 -12.62
CA LEU A 221 2.64 3.04 -12.38
C LEU A 221 1.19 3.16 -11.94
N ILE A 222 0.27 2.45 -12.62
CA ILE A 222 -1.14 2.40 -12.25
C ILE A 222 -1.33 1.85 -10.83
N ASP A 223 -0.68 0.72 -10.52
CA ASP A 223 -0.79 0.10 -9.21
C ASP A 223 -0.30 1.04 -8.10
N ILE A 224 0.87 1.68 -8.28
CA ILE A 224 1.42 2.63 -7.30
C ILE A 224 0.49 3.84 -7.14
N CYS A 225 -0.01 4.42 -8.23
CA CYS A 225 -0.92 5.57 -8.15
C CYS A 225 -2.23 5.20 -7.45
N LYS A 226 -2.81 4.04 -7.74
CA LYS A 226 -4.02 3.57 -7.04
C LYS A 226 -3.77 3.36 -5.56
N SER A 227 -2.63 2.78 -5.18
CA SER A 227 -2.25 2.64 -3.77
C SER A 227 -1.99 3.98 -3.07
N TYR A 228 -1.49 4.99 -3.79
CA TYR A 228 -1.24 6.33 -3.24
C TYR A 228 -2.52 7.16 -3.05
N PHE A 229 -3.38 7.21 -4.07
CA PHE A 229 -4.59 8.04 -4.05
C PHE A 229 -5.77 7.35 -3.34
N GLY A 230 -5.79 6.02 -3.30
CA GLY A 230 -6.92 5.25 -2.78
C GLY A 230 -8.06 5.16 -3.80
N GLU A 231 -9.29 5.13 -3.30
CA GLU A 231 -10.49 4.95 -4.14
C GLU A 231 -10.96 6.23 -4.83
N THR A 232 -10.64 7.40 -4.28
CA THR A 232 -11.09 8.69 -4.78
C THR A 232 -9.92 9.59 -5.15
N PHE A 233 -10.01 10.20 -6.34
CA PHE A 233 -9.04 11.21 -6.76
C PHE A 233 -9.20 12.48 -5.91
N ASP A 234 -8.06 12.98 -5.42
CA ASP A 234 -7.96 14.21 -4.66
C ASP A 234 -6.98 15.15 -5.37
N GLU A 235 -7.49 16.27 -5.90
CA GLU A 235 -6.70 17.24 -6.64
C GLU A 235 -5.61 17.90 -5.78
N GLY A 236 -5.87 18.08 -4.47
CA GLY A 236 -4.90 18.60 -3.52
C GLY A 236 -3.72 17.65 -3.36
N LYS A 237 -4.01 16.36 -3.09
CA LYS A 237 -2.97 15.31 -3.01
C LYS A 237 -2.20 15.16 -4.32
N PHE A 238 -2.88 15.34 -5.46
CA PHE A 238 -2.23 15.29 -6.76
C PHE A 238 -1.25 16.45 -6.96
N LYS A 239 -1.66 17.69 -6.70
CA LYS A 239 -0.78 18.88 -6.78
C LYS A 239 0.43 18.74 -5.87
N GLU A 240 0.22 18.24 -4.66
CA GLU A 240 1.30 17.99 -3.71
C GLU A 240 2.28 16.92 -4.23
N LEU A 241 1.76 15.81 -4.79
CA LEU A 241 2.60 14.78 -5.40
C LEU A 241 3.44 15.34 -6.55
N ILE A 242 2.84 16.10 -7.47
CA ILE A 242 3.55 16.70 -8.60
C ILE A 242 4.65 17.66 -8.14
N SER A 243 4.38 18.43 -7.08
CA SER A 243 5.37 19.30 -6.44
C SER A 243 6.54 18.50 -5.89
N ILE A 244 6.28 17.42 -5.12
CA ILE A 244 7.31 16.57 -4.53
C ILE A 244 8.14 15.85 -5.60
N LEU A 245 7.50 15.38 -6.67
CA LEU A 245 8.17 14.73 -7.80
C LEU A 245 8.95 15.73 -8.67
N ASN A 246 8.67 17.04 -8.53
CA ASN A 246 9.25 18.12 -9.33
C ASN A 246 9.04 17.90 -10.86
N VAL A 247 7.83 17.54 -11.27
CA VAL A 247 7.48 17.23 -12.67
C VAL A 247 6.41 18.17 -13.26
N GLY A 248 6.23 19.36 -12.69
CA GLY A 248 5.21 20.32 -13.14
C GLY A 248 5.35 20.77 -14.60
N GLY A 249 4.23 20.84 -15.32
CA GLY A 249 4.13 21.22 -16.74
C GLY A 249 4.60 20.15 -17.73
N THR A 250 5.01 18.97 -17.28
CA THR A 250 5.66 17.96 -18.12
C THR A 250 4.68 16.95 -18.75
N HIS A 251 5.18 16.15 -19.70
CA HIS A 251 4.47 14.99 -20.21
C HIS A 251 4.12 13.98 -19.09
N ILE A 252 4.99 13.85 -18.10
CA ILE A 252 4.84 12.93 -16.97
C ILE A 252 3.65 13.34 -16.09
N GLU A 253 3.47 14.62 -15.82
CA GLU A 253 2.30 15.12 -15.08
C GLU A 253 0.99 14.70 -15.76
N LYS A 254 0.91 14.84 -17.09
CA LYS A 254 -0.29 14.45 -17.85
C LYS A 254 -0.56 12.95 -17.77
N ILE A 255 0.47 12.12 -17.84
CA ILE A 255 0.35 10.67 -17.65
C ILE A 255 -0.18 10.36 -16.25
N LEU A 256 0.44 10.93 -15.22
CA LEU A 256 0.03 10.72 -13.82
C LEU A 256 -1.41 11.18 -13.59
N TYR A 257 -1.80 12.32 -14.15
CA TYR A 257 -3.16 12.84 -14.05
C TYR A 257 -4.19 11.88 -14.67
N CYS A 258 -3.93 11.37 -15.87
CA CYS A 258 -4.82 10.41 -16.52
C CYS A 258 -4.93 9.10 -15.72
N ILE A 259 -3.85 8.64 -15.08
CA ILE A 259 -3.88 7.45 -14.23
C ILE A 259 -4.67 7.70 -12.94
N ALA A 260 -4.43 8.84 -12.30
CA ALA A 260 -5.08 9.20 -11.04
C ALA A 260 -6.58 9.44 -11.19
N THR A 261 -7.03 9.89 -12.37
CA THR A 261 -8.45 10.10 -12.71
C THR A 261 -9.10 8.91 -13.44
N ASP A 262 -8.39 7.80 -13.62
CA ASP A 262 -8.80 6.63 -14.41
C ASP A 262 -9.23 6.96 -15.87
N ASP A 263 -8.74 8.08 -16.43
CA ASP A 263 -8.94 8.44 -17.84
C ASP A 263 -7.98 7.67 -18.77
N LEU A 264 -8.24 6.38 -18.88
CA LEU A 264 -7.47 5.47 -19.73
C LEU A 264 -7.56 5.81 -21.22
N LYS A 265 -8.58 6.57 -21.65
CA LYS A 265 -8.73 6.98 -23.05
C LYS A 265 -7.69 8.03 -23.39
N SER A 266 -7.58 9.09 -22.59
CA SER A 266 -6.56 10.12 -22.78
C SER A 266 -5.15 9.57 -22.60
N LEU A 267 -4.94 8.65 -21.64
CA LEU A 267 -3.66 7.98 -21.44
C LEU A 267 -3.14 7.28 -22.71
N ARG A 268 -4.00 6.61 -23.47
CA ARG A 268 -3.63 5.94 -24.73
C ARG A 268 -3.17 6.90 -25.82
N HIS A 269 -3.63 8.16 -25.78
CA HIS A 269 -3.20 9.19 -26.72
C HIS A 269 -1.86 9.82 -26.31
N LEU A 270 -1.55 9.81 -25.01
CA LEU A 270 -0.30 10.33 -24.47
C LEU A 270 0.86 9.34 -24.64
N VAL A 271 0.61 8.05 -24.48
CA VAL A 271 1.68 7.04 -24.39
C VAL A 271 1.64 6.07 -25.56
N LYS A 272 2.78 5.90 -26.26
CA LYS A 272 2.99 4.74 -27.14
C LYS A 272 3.46 3.56 -26.29
N VAL A 273 2.68 2.47 -26.27
CA VAL A 273 3.02 1.29 -25.46
C VAL A 273 3.79 0.27 -26.29
N LYS A 274 5.01 -0.07 -25.86
CA LYS A 274 5.75 -1.22 -26.38
C LYS A 274 5.13 -2.49 -25.78
N GLN A 275 4.35 -3.22 -26.58
CA GLN A 275 3.90 -4.55 -26.17
C GLN A 275 5.12 -5.45 -26.01
N LEU A 276 5.27 -6.06 -24.82
CA LEU A 276 6.21 -7.16 -24.64
C LEU A 276 5.79 -8.30 -25.57
N LYS A 277 6.73 -8.90 -26.30
CA LYS A 277 6.46 -9.98 -27.26
C LYS A 277 6.03 -11.30 -26.59
N ASP A 278 5.70 -11.28 -25.30
CA ASP A 278 5.41 -12.48 -24.52
C ASP A 278 3.92 -12.75 -24.37
N LYS A 279 3.59 -14.03 -24.47
CA LYS A 279 2.27 -14.66 -24.69
C LYS A 279 1.28 -14.53 -23.52
N VAL A 280 1.11 -13.35 -22.95
CA VAL A 280 0.17 -13.10 -21.85
C VAL A 280 -1.06 -12.33 -22.37
N PRO A 281 -2.29 -12.66 -21.95
CA PRO A 281 -3.48 -11.90 -22.33
C PRO A 281 -3.31 -10.44 -21.93
N ASN A 282 -3.46 -9.57 -22.92
CA ASN A 282 -3.32 -8.13 -22.81
C ASN A 282 -4.47 -7.53 -22.00
N TYR A 283 -4.13 -6.66 -21.04
CA TYR A 283 -5.04 -5.97 -20.12
C TYR A 283 -6.15 -5.17 -20.83
N TRP A 284 -5.92 -4.81 -22.09
CA TRP A 284 -6.81 -4.01 -22.93
C TRP A 284 -7.89 -4.80 -23.70
N GLY A 285 -8.12 -6.08 -23.37
CA GLY A 285 -9.28 -6.85 -23.83
C GLY A 285 -9.37 -7.15 -25.33
N LYS A 286 -8.39 -6.74 -26.14
CA LYS A 286 -8.33 -7.12 -27.55
C LYS A 286 -7.44 -8.33 -27.72
N MET A 287 -8.04 -9.53 -27.60
CA MET A 287 -7.52 -10.69 -28.32
C MET A 287 -7.41 -10.29 -29.80
N ARG A 288 -6.22 -9.96 -30.29
CA ARG A 288 -5.97 -10.12 -31.72
C ARG A 288 -5.89 -11.62 -31.91
N ALA A 289 -7.00 -12.23 -32.32
CA ALA A 289 -6.95 -13.52 -32.96
C ALA A 289 -5.86 -13.42 -34.02
N ARG A 290 -4.77 -14.17 -33.86
CA ARG A 290 -3.92 -14.48 -35.00
C ARG A 290 -4.87 -15.22 -35.95
N VAL A 291 -5.36 -14.52 -36.96
CA VAL A 291 -5.85 -15.18 -38.16
C VAL A 291 -4.58 -15.75 -38.80
N THR A 292 -4.14 -16.91 -38.30
CA THR A 292 -3.39 -17.82 -39.15
C THR A 292 -4.37 -18.21 -40.23
N THR A 293 -4.26 -17.60 -41.40
CA THR A 293 -4.87 -18.12 -42.61
C THR A 293 -4.28 -19.51 -42.85
N THR A 294 -4.84 -20.53 -42.20
CA THR A 294 -4.67 -21.94 -42.55
C THR A 294 -5.44 -22.26 -43.83
N LEU A 295 -5.26 -21.43 -44.86
CA LEU A 295 -5.64 -21.74 -46.24
C LEU A 295 -4.47 -22.35 -47.03
N SER A 296 -3.27 -22.44 -46.44
CA SER A 296 -2.10 -23.00 -47.10
C SER A 296 -1.94 -24.51 -46.96
N HIS A 297 -2.89 -25.23 -46.32
CA HIS A 297 -2.81 -26.69 -46.13
C HIS A 297 -4.11 -27.48 -46.43
N SER A 298 -5.18 -26.86 -46.94
CA SER A 298 -6.29 -27.65 -47.47
C SER A 298 -5.91 -28.21 -48.84
N GLY A 299 -5.94 -29.54 -49.00
CA GLY A 299 -5.62 -30.25 -50.24
C GLY A 299 -6.57 -29.99 -51.42
N ALA A 300 -7.39 -28.93 -51.38
CA ALA A 300 -8.38 -28.59 -52.39
C ALA A 300 -7.80 -27.81 -53.59
N TYR A 301 -6.51 -27.48 -53.59
CA TYR A 301 -5.82 -26.74 -54.67
C TYR A 301 -4.52 -27.41 -55.14
N ARG A 302 -4.37 -28.74 -54.97
CA ARG A 302 -3.36 -29.49 -55.74
C ARG A 302 -3.99 -29.84 -57.09
N VAL A 303 -3.49 -29.17 -58.13
CA VAL A 303 -3.76 -29.40 -59.55
C VAL A 303 -3.50 -30.85 -59.92
#